data_AF-A0A372RB66-F1
#
_entry.id   AF-A0A372RB66-F1
#
_cell.length_a   1.000
_cell.length_b   1.000
_cell.length_c   1.000
_cell.angle_alpha   90.00
_cell.angle_beta   90.00
_cell.angle_gamma   90.00
#
_symmetry.space_group_name_H-M   'P 1'
#
loop_
_entity.id
_entity.type
_entity.pdbx_description
1 polymer ?
#
loop_
_entity_poly.entity_id
_entity_poly.type
_entity_poly.pdbx_seq_one_letter_code
_entity_poly.pdbx_strand_id
1 'polypeptide(L)'
;MQTPTKIDIPKHIDIGRLIGRDGRNLKPIAKKTGTHISVNTIAIPAKFEIKLDNKSTLPPSKERIKEAIYKLEALLKIKNNEMQSLPEKKKKKVTNNYYKHKQSKEIEMEKKERKTSERDMKYMIKSHTKSHGQCNKQKAKRDAPLAEY
;
A
#
# COMPACT_ATOMS: atom_id res chain seq x y z
N MET A 1 -35.13 -23.02 0.06
CA MET A 1 -34.23 -21.85 0.00
C MET A 1 -33.53 -21.69 1.34
N GLN A 2 -32.22 -21.46 1.39
CA GLN A 2 -31.56 -21.21 2.68
C GLN A 2 -32.01 -19.83 3.21
N THR A 3 -32.45 -19.79 4.45
CA THR A 3 -32.84 -18.54 5.11
C THR A 3 -31.58 -17.80 5.58
N PRO A 4 -31.38 -16.54 5.19
CA PRO A 4 -30.27 -15.76 5.71
C PRO A 4 -30.43 -15.56 7.21
N THR A 5 -29.34 -15.78 7.96
CA THR A 5 -29.29 -15.36 9.36
C THR A 5 -29.11 -13.85 9.42
N LYS A 6 -29.92 -13.20 10.24
CA LYS A 6 -29.96 -11.73 10.35
C LYS A 6 -29.41 -11.30 11.72
N ILE A 7 -28.53 -10.31 11.71
CA ILE A 7 -28.01 -9.67 12.94
C ILE A 7 -28.24 -8.17 12.83
N ASP A 8 -28.79 -7.56 13.86
CA ASP A 8 -29.03 -6.12 13.89
C ASP A 8 -27.72 -5.34 14.11
N ILE A 9 -27.55 -4.27 13.35
CA ILE A 9 -26.42 -3.34 13.47
C ILE A 9 -26.89 -2.17 14.35
N PRO A 10 -26.17 -1.83 15.43
CA PRO A 10 -26.50 -0.69 16.27
C PRO A 10 -26.51 0.62 15.48
N LYS A 11 -27.55 1.45 15.69
CA LYS A 11 -27.80 2.69 14.94
C LYS A 11 -26.67 3.73 15.02
N HIS A 12 -25.91 3.72 16.11
CA HIS A 12 -24.82 4.68 16.33
C HIS A 12 -23.54 4.31 15.58
N ILE A 13 -23.41 3.09 15.06
CA ILE A 13 -22.23 2.66 14.30
C ILE A 13 -22.40 3.07 12.84
N ASP A 14 -21.40 3.77 12.30
CA ASP A 14 -21.33 4.06 10.87
C ASP A 14 -21.11 2.76 10.07
N ILE A 15 -22.09 2.44 9.21
CA ILE A 15 -22.10 1.26 8.34
C ILE A 15 -20.91 1.28 7.39
N GLY A 16 -20.53 2.45 6.85
CA GLY A 16 -19.39 2.57 5.94
C GLY A 16 -18.08 2.20 6.62
N ARG A 17 -17.91 2.63 7.88
CA ARG A 17 -16.75 2.28 8.72
C ARG A 17 -16.74 0.80 9.13
N LEU A 18 -17.92 0.23 9.34
CA LEU A 18 -18.10 -1.18 9.67
C LEU A 18 -17.71 -2.08 8.47
N ILE A 19 -18.19 -1.76 7.27
CA ILE A 19 -17.84 -2.45 6.01
C ILE A 19 -16.35 -2.28 5.68
N GLY A 20 -15.84 -1.06 5.85
CA GLY A 20 -14.50 -0.65 5.47
C GLY A 20 -14.36 -0.44 3.96
N ARG A 21 -13.28 0.24 3.55
CA ARG A 21 -12.99 0.49 2.13
C ARG A 21 -12.99 -0.81 1.33
N ASP A 22 -13.78 -0.87 0.27
CA ASP A 22 -13.97 -2.05 -0.59
C ASP A 22 -14.39 -3.32 0.17
N GLY A 23 -15.05 -3.19 1.33
CA GLY A 23 -15.44 -4.33 2.16
C GLY A 23 -14.27 -5.01 2.88
N ARG A 24 -13.15 -4.31 3.09
CA ARG A 24 -11.92 -4.88 3.67
C ARG A 24 -12.12 -5.50 5.05
N ASN A 25 -13.16 -5.12 5.81
CA ASN A 25 -13.45 -5.73 7.11
C ASN A 25 -14.31 -7.00 6.97
N LEU A 26 -15.30 -7.00 6.07
CA LEU A 26 -16.25 -8.12 5.92
C LEU A 26 -15.72 -9.24 5.01
N LYS A 27 -14.98 -8.90 3.95
CA LYS A 27 -14.41 -9.86 2.99
C LYS A 27 -13.54 -10.93 3.64
N PRO A 28 -12.61 -10.61 4.57
CA PRO A 28 -11.79 -11.62 5.24
C PRO A 28 -12.61 -12.55 6.12
N ILE A 29 -13.66 -12.05 6.77
CA ILE A 29 -14.56 -12.87 7.60
C ILE A 29 -15.28 -13.87 6.70
N ALA A 30 -15.96 -13.36 5.66
CA ALA A 30 -16.66 -14.15 4.65
C ALA A 30 -15.76 -15.25 4.04
N LYS A 31 -14.52 -14.91 3.66
CA LYS A 31 -13.56 -15.87 3.09
C LYS A 31 -13.14 -16.94 4.09
N LYS A 32 -12.88 -16.57 5.35
CA LYS A 32 -12.42 -17.50 6.40
C LYS A 32 -13.50 -18.49 6.79
N THR A 33 -14.75 -18.04 6.92
CA THR A 33 -15.88 -18.90 7.30
C THR A 33 -16.56 -19.55 6.10
N GLY A 34 -16.16 -19.15 4.88
CA GLY A 34 -16.81 -19.51 3.62
C GLY A 34 -18.30 -19.16 3.63
N THR A 35 -18.64 -18.00 4.17
CA THR A 35 -20.02 -17.50 4.17
C THR A 35 -20.13 -16.31 3.24
N HIS A 36 -21.32 -16.07 2.72
CA HIS A 36 -21.67 -14.82 2.07
C HIS A 36 -22.25 -13.87 3.11
N ILE A 37 -21.62 -12.71 3.29
CA ILE A 37 -22.03 -11.68 4.24
C ILE A 37 -22.39 -10.44 3.45
N SER A 38 -23.64 -9.99 3.58
CA SER A 38 -24.15 -8.75 3.00
C SER A 38 -24.73 -7.84 4.08
N VAL A 39 -24.80 -6.55 3.81
CA VAL A 39 -25.42 -5.56 4.71
C VAL A 39 -26.69 -5.05 4.05
N ASN A 40 -27.82 -5.22 4.73
CA ASN A 40 -29.10 -4.66 4.35
C ASN A 40 -29.26 -3.29 5.03
N THR A 41 -29.05 -2.23 4.25
CA THR A 41 -29.17 -0.83 4.68
C THR A 41 -30.58 -0.29 4.56
N ILE A 42 -31.49 -1.04 3.92
CA ILE A 42 -32.90 -0.65 3.76
C ILE A 42 -33.67 -0.90 5.07
N ALA A 43 -33.30 -1.96 5.79
CA ALA A 43 -33.86 -2.25 7.10
C ALA A 43 -33.48 -1.18 8.15
N ILE A 44 -34.40 -0.87 9.06
CA ILE A 44 -34.18 0.06 10.17
C ILE A 44 -34.42 -0.71 11.49
N PRO A 45 -33.39 -0.99 12.31
CA PRO A 45 -31.97 -0.72 12.06
C PRO A 45 -31.39 -1.59 10.92
N ALA A 46 -30.27 -1.15 10.35
CA ALA A 46 -29.55 -1.90 9.31
C ALA A 46 -29.16 -3.29 9.84
N LYS A 47 -29.07 -4.28 8.95
CA LYS A 47 -28.84 -5.67 9.35
C LYS A 47 -27.72 -6.32 8.55
N PHE A 48 -26.95 -7.17 9.18
CA PHE A 48 -26.15 -8.16 8.47
C PHE A 48 -27.03 -9.30 8.01
N GLU A 49 -26.80 -9.79 6.80
CA GLU A 49 -27.38 -11.00 6.26
C GLU A 49 -26.26 -11.99 5.96
N ILE A 50 -26.32 -13.16 6.59
CA ILE A 50 -25.32 -14.21 6.46
C ILE A 50 -25.97 -15.41 5.79
N LYS A 51 -25.35 -15.87 4.70
CA LYS A 51 -25.74 -17.07 3.96
C LYS A 51 -24.54 -17.99 3.84
N LEU A 52 -24.78 -19.29 3.71
CA LEU A 52 -23.70 -20.20 3.38
C LEU A 52 -23.30 -19.99 1.91
N ASP A 53 -22.00 -19.97 1.63
CA ASP A 53 -21.53 -19.94 0.25
C ASP A 53 -21.49 -21.36 -0.32
N ASN A 54 -22.35 -21.63 -1.32
CA ASN A 54 -22.41 -22.91 -2.01
C ASN A 54 -21.15 -23.19 -2.85
N LYS A 55 -20.33 -22.17 -3.13
CA LYS A 55 -19.08 -22.31 -3.90
C LYS A 55 -17.90 -22.75 -3.06
N SER A 56 -18.04 -22.77 -1.73
CA SER A 56 -16.92 -23.16 -0.88
C SER A 56 -16.68 -24.67 -0.98
N THR A 57 -15.42 -25.08 -1.05
CA THR A 57 -15.00 -26.49 -0.94
C THR A 57 -15.30 -27.10 0.44
N LEU A 58 -15.63 -26.25 1.43
CA LEU A 58 -15.98 -26.67 2.78
C LEU A 58 -17.42 -27.22 2.82
N PRO A 59 -17.66 -28.28 3.62
CA PRO A 59 -18.99 -28.83 3.77
C PRO A 59 -19.97 -27.80 4.35
N PRO A 60 -21.24 -27.85 3.95
CA PRO A 60 -22.27 -26.99 4.52
C PRO A 60 -22.50 -27.34 5.99
N SER A 61 -22.09 -26.45 6.91
CA SER A 61 -22.29 -26.64 8.34
C SER A 61 -22.89 -25.40 9.01
N LYS A 62 -23.79 -25.62 9.97
CA LYS A 62 -24.35 -24.56 10.82
C LYS A 62 -23.27 -23.87 11.66
N GLU A 63 -22.17 -24.56 11.92
CA GLU A 63 -21.01 -24.06 12.68
C GLU A 63 -20.34 -22.88 11.98
N ARG A 64 -20.27 -22.89 10.64
CA ARG A 64 -19.68 -21.79 9.87
C ARG A 64 -20.46 -20.48 10.02
N ILE A 65 -21.79 -20.59 10.09
CA ILE A 65 -22.67 -19.44 10.37
C ILE A 65 -22.40 -18.93 11.79
N LYS A 66 -22.31 -19.82 12.79
CA LYS A 66 -21.97 -19.44 14.17
C LYS A 66 -20.61 -18.74 14.27
N GLU A 67 -19.60 -19.26 13.58
CA GLU A 67 -18.27 -18.64 13.56
C GLU A 67 -18.28 -17.26 12.88
N ALA A 68 -19.07 -17.10 11.80
CA ALA A 68 -19.24 -15.81 11.14
C ALA A 68 -19.95 -14.79 12.05
N ILE A 69 -20.98 -15.22 12.78
CA ILE A 69 -21.67 -14.40 13.79
C ILE A 69 -20.67 -13.93 14.85
N TYR A 70 -19.91 -14.84 15.44
CA TYR A 70 -18.92 -14.53 16.47
C TYR A 70 -17.89 -13.49 16.00
N LYS A 71 -17.37 -13.64 14.77
CA LYS A 71 -16.43 -12.68 14.17
C LYS A 71 -17.06 -11.30 13.91
N LEU A 72 -18.34 -11.26 13.50
CA LEU A 72 -19.05 -10.00 13.29
C LEU A 72 -19.34 -9.28 14.61
N GLU A 73 -19.74 -10.00 15.65
CA GLU A 73 -19.95 -9.43 16.99
C GLU A 73 -18.64 -8.86 17.55
N ALA A 74 -17.52 -9.57 17.37
CA ALA A 74 -16.21 -9.06 17.73
C ALA A 74 -15.87 -7.75 16.98
N LEU A 75 -16.16 -7.69 15.67
CA LEU A 75 -15.96 -6.47 14.88
C LEU A 75 -16.83 -5.31 15.39
N LEU A 76 -18.11 -5.56 15.70
CA LEU A 76 -19.03 -4.57 16.27
C LEU A 76 -18.50 -4.04 17.61
N LYS A 77 -18.02 -4.93 18.48
CA LYS A 77 -17.45 -4.56 19.78
C LYS A 77 -16.24 -3.66 19.64
N ILE A 78 -15.33 -3.97 18.72
CA ILE A 78 -14.15 -3.13 18.43
C ILE A 78 -14.59 -1.73 17.95
N LYS A 79 -15.57 -1.66 17.03
CA LYS A 79 -16.06 -0.38 16.51
C LYS A 79 -16.81 0.45 17.54
N ASN A 80 -17.54 -0.18 18.46
CA ASN A 80 -18.14 0.49 19.60
C ASN A 80 -17.09 1.10 20.54
N ASN A 81 -16.04 0.34 20.86
CA ASN A 81 -14.99 0.81 21.76
C ASN A 81 -14.15 1.93 21.14
N GLU A 82 -13.84 1.85 19.83
CA GLU A 82 -13.17 2.93 19.09
C GLU A 82 -13.95 4.26 19.12
N MET A 83 -15.28 4.22 19.28
CA MET A 83 -16.11 5.42 19.40
C MET A 83 -16.08 6.02 20.81
N GLN A 84 -15.98 5.19 21.86
CA GLN A 84 -15.97 5.67 23.25
C GLN A 84 -14.58 6.12 23.74
N SER A 85 -13.50 5.60 23.15
CA SER A 85 -12.13 5.92 23.56
C SER A 85 -11.50 7.12 22.85
N LEU A 86 -12.29 7.98 22.19
CA LEU A 86 -11.78 9.23 21.62
C LEU A 86 -11.27 10.15 22.75
N PRO A 87 -9.96 10.43 22.86
CA PRO A 87 -9.50 11.56 23.66
C PRO A 87 -10.08 12.84 23.05
N GLU A 88 -10.39 13.82 23.89
CA GLU A 88 -10.81 15.16 23.47
C GLU A 88 -9.94 15.65 22.30
N LYS A 89 -10.61 16.27 21.32
CA LYS A 89 -10.01 16.78 20.09
C LYS A 89 -8.78 17.64 20.38
N LYS A 90 -7.57 17.06 20.32
CA LYS A 90 -6.43 17.84 19.85
C LYS A 90 -6.73 18.15 18.38
N LYS A 91 -7.04 19.42 18.09
CA LYS A 91 -7.23 19.94 16.73
C LYS A 91 -6.11 19.35 15.86
N LYS A 92 -6.42 18.37 15.02
CA LYS A 92 -5.48 17.88 14.02
C LYS A 92 -5.21 19.07 13.11
N LYS A 93 -4.00 19.64 13.18
CA LYS A 93 -3.50 20.49 12.10
C LYS A 93 -3.73 19.70 10.81
N VAL A 94 -4.58 20.22 9.95
CA VAL A 94 -4.75 19.70 8.59
C VAL A 94 -3.38 19.80 7.94
N THR A 95 -2.67 18.69 7.89
CA THR A 95 -1.46 18.59 7.07
C THR A 95 -1.95 18.14 5.70
N ASN A 96 -2.04 19.10 4.78
CA ASN A 96 -2.33 18.85 3.39
C ASN A 96 -1.23 17.94 2.80
N ASN A 97 -1.48 16.62 2.82
CA ASN A 97 -0.57 15.59 2.29
C ASN A 97 -0.29 15.74 0.77
N TYR A 98 -1.02 16.63 0.08
CA TYR A 98 -0.79 16.95 -1.33
C TYR A 98 0.58 17.60 -1.56
N TYR A 99 1.05 18.47 -0.65
CA TYR A 99 2.34 19.15 -0.77
C TYR A 99 3.53 18.22 -0.52
N LYS A 100 3.39 17.26 0.39
CA LYS A 100 4.46 16.30 0.71
C LYS A 100 4.79 15.38 -0.47
N HIS A 101 3.76 14.94 -1.21
CA HIS A 101 3.95 14.10 -2.39
C HIS A 101 4.55 14.88 -3.58
N LYS A 102 4.24 16.18 -3.70
CA LYS A 102 4.85 17.04 -4.73
C LYS A 102 6.33 17.29 -4.44
N GLN A 103 6.69 17.66 -3.20
CA GLN A 103 8.09 17.83 -2.79
C GLN A 103 8.92 16.55 -2.94
N SER A 104 8.38 15.39 -2.56
CA SER A 104 9.11 14.13 -2.72
C SER A 104 9.38 13.78 -4.19
N LYS A 105 8.45 14.10 -5.10
CA LYS A 105 8.65 13.94 -6.55
C LYS A 105 9.68 14.91 -7.10
N GLU A 106 9.64 16.18 -6.70
CA GLU A 106 10.61 17.21 -7.10
C GLU A 106 12.03 16.84 -6.62
N ILE A 107 12.19 16.42 -5.36
CA ILE A 107 13.46 15.95 -4.81
C ILE A 107 13.95 14.68 -5.53
N GLU A 108 13.06 13.78 -5.93
CA GLU A 108 13.44 12.59 -6.70
C GLU A 108 13.90 12.94 -8.12
N MET A 109 13.26 13.91 -8.78
CA MET A 109 13.70 14.40 -10.09
C MET A 109 15.05 15.11 -10.00
N GLU A 110 15.25 15.99 -9.02
CA GLU A 110 16.53 16.69 -8.82
C GLU A 110 17.67 15.73 -8.50
N LYS A 111 17.41 14.67 -7.72
CA LYS A 111 18.40 13.60 -7.46
C LYS A 111 18.70 12.76 -8.70
N LYS A 112 17.74 12.56 -9.61
CA LYS A 112 17.98 11.89 -10.90
C LYS A 112 18.84 12.77 -11.82
N GLU A 113 18.56 14.07 -11.85
CA GLU A 113 19.28 15.05 -12.66
C GLU A 113 20.74 15.25 -12.22
N ARG A 114 20.99 15.28 -10.90
CA ARG A 114 22.36 15.27 -10.34
C ARG A 114 23.13 13.99 -10.69
N LYS A 115 22.46 12.84 -10.74
CA LYS A 115 23.10 11.56 -11.13
C LYS A 115 23.42 11.49 -12.63
N THR A 116 22.60 12.09 -13.49
CA THR A 116 22.90 12.18 -14.93
C THR A 116 24.05 13.13 -15.20
N SER A 117 24.05 14.31 -14.58
CA SER A 117 25.15 15.28 -14.75
C SER A 117 26.51 14.77 -14.21
N GLU A 118 26.53 14.02 -13.10
CA GLU A 118 27.74 13.34 -12.63
C GLU A 118 28.26 12.28 -13.63
N ARG A 119 27.36 11.51 -14.26
CA ARG A 119 27.75 10.52 -15.27
C ARG A 119 28.33 11.19 -16.51
N ASP A 120 27.73 12.30 -16.94
CA ASP A 120 28.18 13.05 -18.11
C ASP A 120 29.54 13.71 -17.86
N MET A 121 29.74 14.31 -16.68
CA MET A 121 31.04 14.86 -16.27
C MET A 121 32.11 13.76 -16.19
N LYS A 122 31.78 12.60 -15.64
CA LYS A 122 32.70 11.45 -15.59
C LYS A 122 33.06 10.95 -16.98
N TYR A 123 32.13 10.97 -17.94
CA TYR A 123 32.39 10.61 -19.33
C TYR A 123 33.35 11.62 -20.00
N MET A 124 33.13 12.92 -19.80
CA MET A 124 33.99 14.00 -20.29
C MET A 124 35.41 13.92 -19.73
N ILE A 125 35.58 13.68 -18.42
CA ILE A 125 36.92 13.47 -17.82
C ILE A 125 37.61 12.24 -18.44
N LYS A 126 36.85 11.18 -18.73
CA LYS A 126 37.37 9.94 -19.31
C LYS A 126 37.77 10.09 -20.80
N SER A 127 37.13 10.98 -21.56
CA SER A 127 37.54 11.28 -22.94
C SER A 127 38.80 12.15 -22.99
N HIS A 128 38.92 13.15 -22.09
CA HIS A 128 40.12 14.00 -22.00
C HIS A 128 41.37 13.24 -21.50
N THR A 129 41.22 12.28 -20.61
CA THR A 129 42.33 11.44 -20.16
C THR A 129 42.78 10.41 -21.22
N LYS A 130 41.89 10.00 -22.14
CA LYS A 130 42.24 9.15 -23.28
C LYS A 130 43.03 9.89 -24.36
N SER A 131 42.81 11.19 -24.57
CA SER A 131 43.56 11.97 -25.57
C SER A 131 45.02 12.24 -25.14
N HIS A 132 45.30 12.35 -23.83
CA HIS A 132 46.67 12.47 -23.32
C HIS A 132 47.48 11.16 -23.40
N GLY A 133 46.82 9.99 -23.49
CA GLY A 133 47.48 8.69 -23.64
C GLY A 133 48.03 8.40 -25.05
N GLN A 134 47.69 9.22 -26.06
CA GLN A 134 48.21 9.10 -27.43
C GLN A 134 49.35 10.09 -27.76
N CYS A 135 49.61 11.09 -26.92
CA CYS A 135 50.70 12.07 -27.15
C CYS A 135 52.09 11.53 -26.71
N ASN A 136 52.17 10.51 -25.85
CA ASN A 136 53.44 9.97 -25.35
C ASN A 136 54.00 8.74 -26.12
N LYS A 137 53.45 8.38 -27.29
CA LYS A 137 54.07 7.38 -28.19
C LYS A 137 54.92 8.00 -29.33
N GLN A 138 54.98 9.33 -29.44
CA GLN A 138 55.81 10.04 -30.45
C GLN A 138 57.02 10.80 -29.86
N LYS A 139 57.29 10.63 -28.55
CA LYS A 139 58.45 11.20 -27.84
C LYS A 139 59.44 10.17 -27.28
N ALA A 140 59.37 8.90 -27.72
CA ALA A 140 60.34 7.85 -27.38
C ALA A 140 61.13 7.34 -28.62
N LYS A 141 61.22 8.15 -29.68
CA LYS A 141 62.00 7.85 -30.91
C LYS A 141 63.00 8.95 -31.28
N ARG A 142 63.24 9.93 -30.41
CA ARG A 142 64.10 11.10 -30.72
C ARG A 142 65.34 11.26 -29.84
N ASP A 143 65.50 10.43 -28.81
CA ASP A 143 66.64 10.50 -27.89
C ASP A 143 67.40 9.16 -27.80
N ALA A 144 67.67 8.55 -28.97
CA ALA A 144 68.65 7.48 -29.09
C ALA A 144 70.01 8.09 -29.52
N PRO A 145 71.09 7.91 -28.76
CA PRO A 145 72.38 8.52 -29.07
C PRO A 145 72.99 7.89 -30.34
N LEU A 146 73.41 8.75 -31.27
CA LEU A 146 74.22 8.39 -32.43
C LEU A 146 75.58 7.89 -31.96
N ALA A 147 75.93 6.65 -32.29
CA ALA A 147 77.29 6.17 -32.25
C ALA A 147 77.99 6.68 -33.53
N GLU A 148 79.01 7.51 -33.39
CA GLU A 148 79.95 7.82 -34.46
C GLU A 148 81.31 7.23 -34.09
N TYR A 149 81.89 6.51 -35.06
CA TYR A 149 83.28 6.09 -35.14
C TYR A 149 84.15 7.25 -35.60
#